data_AF-A0A963JXW2-F1
#
_entry.id   AF-A0A963JXW2-F1
#
_cell.length_a   1.000
_cell.length_b   1.000
_cell.length_c   1.000
_cell.angle_alpha   90.00
_cell.angle_beta   90.00
_cell.angle_gamma   90.00
#
_symmetry.space_group_name_H-M   'P 1'
#
loop_
_entity.id
_entity.type
_entity.pdbx_description
1 polymer ?
#
loop_
_entity_poly.entity_id
_entity_poly.type
_entity_poly.pdbx_seq_one_letter_code
_entity_poly.pdbx_strand_id
1 'polypeptide(L)'
;MRSHDQAQDLQGEEVLEKGRPKKLTVRELRDDTRREGLFGVSTRFIMKALDSALAQNEDSIHPINVREALIGMVKEADIADDTRKHYLEFLQDTLHKAYLELLEKDIT
;
A
#
# COMPACT_ATOMS: atom_id res chain seq x y z
N MET A 1 43.16 -44.21 -32.06
CA MET A 1 41.76 -43.80 -32.29
C MET A 1 41.29 -42.98 -31.11
N ARG A 2 41.25 -41.66 -31.29
CA ARG A 2 40.45 -40.73 -30.47
C ARG A 2 39.03 -40.73 -31.05
N SER A 3 38.02 -40.47 -30.21
CA SER A 3 37.13 -39.32 -30.34
C SER A 3 35.95 -39.45 -29.38
N HIS A 4 35.86 -38.47 -28.47
CA HIS A 4 34.61 -38.02 -27.88
C HIS A 4 33.61 -37.65 -28.98
N ASP A 5 32.32 -37.81 -28.71
CA ASP A 5 31.32 -36.93 -29.30
C ASP A 5 30.23 -36.57 -28.28
N GLN A 6 29.95 -35.28 -28.24
CA GLN A 6 29.01 -34.58 -27.36
C GLN A 6 27.83 -34.10 -28.19
N ALA A 7 26.66 -34.08 -27.55
CA ALA A 7 25.58 -33.12 -27.73
C ALA A 7 24.83 -33.16 -29.10
N GLN A 8 23.51 -33.24 -29.11
CA GLN A 8 22.52 -32.14 -29.27
C GLN A 8 21.33 -32.83 -29.99
N ASP A 9 20.03 -32.62 -29.78
CA ASP A 9 19.22 -31.39 -29.71
C ASP A 9 17.79 -31.82 -29.29
N LEU A 10 17.15 -31.16 -28.32
CA LEU A 10 16.15 -30.07 -28.47
C LEU A 10 14.77 -30.49 -29.03
N GLN A 11 13.80 -30.45 -28.09
CA GLN A 11 12.46 -29.82 -28.17
C GLN A 11 11.37 -30.39 -29.09
N GLY A 12 10.23 -30.68 -28.46
CA GLY A 12 8.90 -30.87 -29.05
C GLY A 12 8.01 -31.49 -27.97
N GLU A 13 7.20 -30.67 -27.30
CA GLU A 13 5.74 -30.71 -27.47
C GLU A 13 5.12 -32.00 -26.87
N GLU A 14 4.10 -32.00 -26.04
CA GLU A 14 3.19 -31.01 -25.51
C GLU A 14 2.26 -31.84 -24.58
N VAL A 15 1.49 -31.17 -23.74
CA VAL A 15 0.22 -31.65 -23.16
C VAL A 15 0.25 -32.84 -22.15
N LEU A 16 -0.02 -32.51 -20.87
CA LEU A 16 -1.29 -32.81 -20.17
C LEU A 16 -1.11 -32.82 -18.65
N GLU A 17 -1.35 -31.65 -18.07
CA GLU A 17 -2.15 -31.41 -16.87
C GLU A 17 -2.95 -32.63 -16.34
N LYS A 18 -2.73 -33.03 -15.08
CA LYS A 18 -3.80 -33.57 -14.21
C LYS A 18 -3.61 -33.15 -12.76
N GLY A 19 -4.52 -32.28 -12.36
CA GLY A 19 -4.60 -31.64 -11.06
C GLY A 19 -4.61 -32.59 -9.87
N ARG A 20 -3.90 -32.17 -8.83
CA ARG A 20 -4.29 -32.47 -7.46
C ARG A 20 -4.85 -31.16 -6.90
N PRO A 21 -6.07 -31.12 -6.36
CA PRO A 21 -6.49 -29.98 -5.58
C PRO A 21 -5.56 -29.92 -4.36
N LYS A 22 -4.63 -28.96 -4.37
CA LYS A 22 -3.87 -28.61 -3.18
C LYS A 22 -4.93 -28.19 -2.16
N LYS A 23 -5.13 -28.99 -1.10
CA LYS A 23 -6.00 -28.62 0.01
C LYS A 23 -5.34 -27.45 0.74
N LEU A 24 -5.47 -26.24 0.18
CA LEU A 24 -5.16 -25.02 0.91
C LEU A 24 -6.13 -24.99 2.09
N THR A 25 -5.58 -25.11 3.30
CA THR A 25 -6.38 -24.94 4.50
C THR A 25 -6.78 -23.48 4.66
N VAL A 26 -7.93 -23.20 5.28
CA VAL A 26 -8.36 -21.82 5.64
C VAL A 26 -7.26 -21.08 6.41
N ARG A 27 -6.44 -21.82 7.15
CA ARG A 27 -5.30 -21.28 7.90
C ARG A 27 -4.14 -20.86 7.00
N GLU A 28 -3.79 -21.65 5.99
CA GLU A 28 -2.79 -21.28 4.97
C GLU A 28 -3.29 -20.11 4.09
N LEU A 29 -4.57 -20.10 3.71
CA LEU A 29 -5.19 -18.94 3.05
C LEU A 29 -5.10 -17.67 3.93
N ARG A 30 -5.35 -17.81 5.25
CA ARG A 30 -5.25 -16.71 6.22
C ARG A 30 -3.82 -16.21 6.43
N ASP A 31 -2.85 -17.11 6.39
CA ASP A 31 -1.43 -16.76 6.49
C ASP A 31 -0.90 -16.14 5.18
N ASP A 32 -1.40 -16.55 4.01
CA ASP A 32 -1.14 -15.91 2.71
C ASP A 32 -1.81 -14.53 2.57
N THR A 33 -2.91 -14.28 3.30
CA THR A 33 -3.62 -12.97 3.32
C THR A 33 -2.98 -11.90 4.20
N ARG A 34 -1.73 -12.06 4.67
CA ARG A 34 -0.98 -10.87 5.17
C ARG A 34 -0.74 -9.81 4.10
N ARG A 35 -1.11 -10.10 2.84
CA ARG A 35 -1.00 -9.21 1.68
C ARG A 35 -2.36 -8.64 1.24
N GLU A 36 -3.26 -8.30 2.17
CA GLU A 36 -4.51 -7.56 1.92
C GLU A 36 -4.29 -6.06 1.57
N GLY A 37 -3.31 -5.75 0.73
CA GLY A 37 -3.10 -4.37 0.25
C GLY A 37 -2.41 -3.42 1.23
N LEU A 38 -1.64 -3.97 2.19
CA LEU A 38 -0.96 -3.19 3.24
C LEU A 38 0.48 -2.76 2.85
N PHE A 39 0.69 -2.30 1.62
CA PHE A 39 1.87 -1.49 1.29
C PHE A 39 1.43 -0.02 1.27
N GLY A 40 1.59 0.64 2.42
CA GLY A 40 1.32 2.07 2.56
C GLY A 40 -0.10 2.44 2.97
N VAL A 41 -0.50 3.66 2.61
CA VAL A 41 -1.77 4.27 2.97
C VAL A 41 -2.90 3.62 2.15
N SER A 42 -3.63 2.70 2.76
CA SER A 42 -4.78 2.03 2.11
C SER A 42 -5.94 2.99 1.85
N THR A 43 -6.78 2.69 0.85
CA THR A 43 -8.03 3.42 0.62
C THR A 43 -8.90 3.49 1.88
N ARG A 44 -8.92 2.42 2.68
CA ARG A 44 -9.63 2.36 3.97
C ARG A 44 -9.07 3.37 4.98
N PHE A 45 -7.75 3.53 5.02
CA PHE A 45 -7.11 4.51 5.89
C PHE A 45 -7.53 5.94 5.52
N ILE A 46 -7.53 6.27 4.22
CA ILE A 46 -7.98 7.58 3.72
C ILE A 46 -9.46 7.83 4.04
N MET A 47 -10.33 6.86 3.74
CA MET A 47 -11.76 6.98 4.07
C MET A 47 -11.97 7.24 5.55
N LYS A 48 -11.29 6.49 6.43
CA LYS A 48 -11.39 6.71 7.88
C LYS A 48 -10.87 8.09 8.31
N ALA A 49 -9.84 8.62 7.66
CA ALA A 49 -9.36 9.97 7.94
C ALA A 49 -10.36 11.05 7.51
N LEU A 50 -11.01 10.86 6.36
CA LEU A 50 -12.09 11.73 5.89
C LEU A 50 -13.30 11.66 6.83
N ASP A 51 -13.73 10.46 7.22
CA ASP A 51 -14.83 10.26 8.16
C ASP A 51 -14.53 10.92 9.52
N SER A 52 -13.29 10.77 10.00
CA SER A 52 -12.86 11.42 11.25
C SER A 52 -12.85 12.94 11.13
N ALA A 53 -12.41 13.49 10.01
CA ALA A 53 -12.43 14.93 9.77
C ALA A 53 -13.88 15.45 9.70
N LEU A 54 -14.77 14.75 9.00
CA LEU A 54 -16.19 15.10 8.93
C LEU A 54 -16.87 15.01 10.30
N ALA A 55 -16.59 13.98 11.09
CA ALA A 55 -17.18 13.84 12.42
C ALA A 55 -16.75 14.93 13.42
N GLN A 56 -15.59 15.57 13.18
CA GLN A 56 -15.04 16.61 14.04
C GLN A 56 -15.41 18.04 13.58
N ASN A 57 -16.06 18.19 12.42
CA ASN A 57 -16.42 19.49 11.84
C ASN A 57 -17.89 19.48 11.42
N GLU A 58 -18.69 20.42 11.92
CA GLU A 58 -20.16 20.37 11.78
C GLU A 58 -20.67 20.64 10.37
N ASP A 59 -20.07 21.58 9.64
CA ASP A 59 -20.60 22.06 8.35
C ASP A 59 -19.78 21.61 7.13
N SER A 60 -18.46 21.75 7.21
CA SER A 60 -17.57 21.40 6.09
C SER A 60 -16.16 21.08 6.59
N ILE A 61 -15.43 20.36 5.76
CA ILE A 61 -14.01 20.08 5.99
C ILE A 61 -13.17 20.85 4.99
N HIS A 62 -12.06 21.40 5.49
CA HIS A 62 -11.00 21.96 4.68
C HIS A 62 -9.83 20.97 4.57
N PRO A 63 -8.95 21.11 3.55
CA PRO A 63 -7.79 20.23 3.39
C PRO A 63 -6.91 20.14 4.65
N ILE A 64 -6.85 21.21 5.45
CA ILE A 64 -6.14 21.24 6.73
C ILE A 64 -6.73 20.24 7.75
N ASN A 65 -8.06 20.11 7.83
CA ASN A 65 -8.72 19.19 8.76
C ASN A 65 -8.42 17.74 8.42
N VAL A 66 -8.41 17.41 7.11
CA VAL A 66 -8.07 16.07 6.64
C VAL A 66 -6.61 15.74 6.98
N ARG A 67 -5.70 16.69 6.81
CA ARG A 67 -4.28 16.52 7.17
C ARG A 67 -4.11 16.26 8.66
N GLU A 68 -4.83 16.99 9.52
CA GLU A 68 -4.79 16.79 10.97
C GLU A 68 -5.31 15.41 11.37
N ALA A 69 -6.42 14.96 10.78
CA ALA A 69 -6.93 13.62 10.99
C ALA A 69 -5.92 12.54 10.58
N LEU A 70 -5.26 12.70 9.42
CA LEU A 70 -4.20 11.79 8.96
C LEU A 70 -3.03 11.76 9.95
N ILE A 71 -2.58 12.91 10.45
CA ILE A 71 -1.49 13.00 11.44
C ILE A 71 -1.87 12.27 12.73
N GLY A 72 -3.09 12.49 13.25
CA GLY A 72 -3.59 11.80 14.43
C GLY A 72 -3.58 10.28 14.25
N MET A 73 -4.14 9.81 13.14
CA MET A 73 -4.20 8.39 12.83
C MET A 73 -2.81 7.76 12.63
N VAL A 74 -1.85 8.45 12.02
CA VAL A 74 -0.47 7.95 11.89
C VAL A 74 0.22 7.89 13.26
N LYS A 75 -0.04 8.84 14.17
CA LYS A 75 0.50 8.80 15.53
C LYS A 75 -0.03 7.62 16.36
N GLU A 76 -1.26 7.19 16.11
CA GLU A 76 -1.91 6.08 16.82
C GLU A 76 -1.74 4.72 16.13
N ALA A 77 -1.26 4.69 14.89
CA ALA A 77 -1.12 3.44 14.13
C ALA A 77 -0.09 2.50 14.77
N ASP A 78 -0.38 1.19 14.75
CA ASP A 78 0.58 0.14 15.13
C ASP A 78 1.50 -0.18 13.95
N ILE A 79 2.54 0.64 13.79
CA ILE A 79 3.54 0.58 12.72
C ILE A 79 4.93 0.87 13.30
N ALA A 80 5.97 0.44 12.57
CA ALA A 80 7.36 0.70 12.95
C ALA A 80 7.67 2.21 13.03
N ASP A 81 8.54 2.60 13.96
CA ASP A 81 8.82 4.00 14.27
C ASP A 81 9.47 4.77 13.11
N ASP A 82 10.30 4.10 12.32
CA ASP A 82 10.90 4.65 11.11
C ASP A 82 9.83 4.99 10.05
N THR A 83 8.88 4.09 9.87
CA THR A 83 7.73 4.23 8.96
C THR A 83 6.82 5.35 9.44
N ARG A 84 6.52 5.39 10.75
CA ARG A 84 5.75 6.47 11.37
C ARG A 84 6.41 7.82 11.16
N LYS A 85 7.71 7.91 11.43
CA LYS A 85 8.50 9.13 11.24
C LYS A 85 8.44 9.60 9.80
N HIS A 86 8.65 8.69 8.85
CA HIS A 86 8.60 9.00 7.43
C HIS A 86 7.23 9.56 7.00
N TYR A 87 6.13 8.94 7.44
CA TYR A 87 4.78 9.44 7.14
C TYR A 87 4.49 10.78 7.81
N LEU A 88 4.92 10.97 9.06
CA LEU A 88 4.74 12.22 9.77
C LEU A 88 5.53 13.37 9.14
N GLU A 89 6.74 13.12 8.66
CA GLU A 89 7.55 14.08 7.91
C GLU A 89 6.86 14.47 6.60
N PHE A 90 6.39 13.49 5.84
CA PHE A 90 5.63 13.75 4.60
C PHE A 90 4.38 14.60 4.86
N LEU A 91 3.56 14.25 5.86
CA LEU A 91 2.31 14.96 6.15
C LEU A 91 2.55 16.38 6.68
N GLN A 92 3.55 16.57 7.54
CA GLN A 92 3.80 17.86 8.20
C GLN A 92 4.61 18.82 7.33
N ASP A 93 5.49 18.32 6.47
CA ASP A 93 6.35 19.15 5.62
C ASP A 93 5.90 19.12 4.16
N THR A 94 6.07 17.99 3.47
CA THR A 94 5.84 17.90 2.02
C THR A 94 4.40 18.24 1.62
N LEU A 95 3.43 17.61 2.26
CA LEU A 95 2.01 17.84 1.97
C LEU A 95 1.58 19.25 2.40
N HIS A 96 2.14 19.77 3.49
CA HIS A 96 1.83 21.12 3.93
C HIS A 96 2.32 22.18 2.94
N LYS A 97 3.55 22.05 2.43
CA LYS A 97 4.11 22.93 1.40
C LYS A 97 3.26 22.88 0.12
N ALA A 98 2.90 21.69 -0.34
CA ALA A 98 2.04 21.52 -1.52
C ALA A 98 0.67 22.21 -1.34
N TYR A 99 0.10 22.16 -0.13
CA TYR A 99 -1.13 22.90 0.18
C TYR A 99 -0.94 24.42 0.12
N LEU A 100 0.17 24.94 0.64
CA LEU A 100 0.47 26.38 0.57
C LEU A 100 0.67 26.85 -0.88
N GLU A 101 1.38 26.08 -1.70
CA GLU A 101 1.56 26.38 -3.12
C GLU A 101 0.24 26.39 -3.90
N LEU A 102 -0.72 25.54 -3.52
CA LEU A 102 -2.06 25.55 -4.10
C LEU A 102 -2.81 26.84 -3.75
N LEU A 103 -2.77 27.24 -2.47
CA LEU A 103 -3.40 28.47 -2.01
C LEU A 103 -2.81 29.71 -2.70
N GLU A 104 -1.49 29.76 -2.90
CA GLU A 104 -0.84 30.88 -3.60
C GLU A 104 -1.34 31.04 -5.04
N LYS A 105 -1.58 29.93 -5.74
CA LYS A 105 -2.12 29.93 -7.11
C LYS A 105 -3.58 30.32 -7.19
N ASP A 106 -4.38 30.01 -6.17
CA ASP A 106 -5.80 30.40 -6.15
C ASP A 106 -5.98 31.90 -5.88
N ILE A 107 -4.95 32.57 -5.33
CA ILE A 107 -4.95 34.01 -5.04
C ILE A 107 -4.43 34.84 -6.23
N THR A 108 -3.60 34.25 -7.11
CA THR A 108 -2.86 34.95 -8.19
C THR A 108 -3.37 34.58 -9.57
#